data_AF-A0A2J0YSQ8-F1
#
_entry.id   AF-A0A2J0YSQ8-F1
#
_cell.length_a   1.000
_cell.length_b   1.000
_cell.length_c   1.000
_cell.angle_alpha   90.00
_cell.angle_beta   90.00
_cell.angle_gamma   90.00
#
_symmetry.space_group_name_H-M   'P 1'
#
loop_
_entity.id
_entity.type
_entity.pdbx_description
1 polymer ?
#
loop_
_entity_poly.entity_id
_entity_poly.type
_entity_poly.pdbx_seq_one_letter_code
_entity_poly.pdbx_strand_id
1 'polypeptide(L)'
;NNHGMKVIILDRGAMIHSIRVPDRQGRMGEVTLGCNSVEAYEKSGAYFGAITGRYANRIARGQMTVAGEPVELVCNNGGNHLHGGNSGFDDKVWKTGFSYSEDCCTLTLTYTSQNGEEG
;
A
#
# COMPACT_ATOMS: atom_id res chain seq x y z
N ASN A 1 6.42 12.80 -15.91
CA ASN A 1 7.82 13.21 -16.25
C ASN A 1 7.81 13.92 -17.60
N ASN A 2 8.96 14.37 -18.08
CA ASN A 2 9.10 15.12 -19.33
C ASN A 2 8.84 14.29 -20.61
N HIS A 3 8.54 13.00 -20.47
CA HIS A 3 8.19 12.08 -21.56
C HIS A 3 6.71 11.63 -21.53
N GLY A 4 5.87 12.30 -20.75
CA GLY A 4 4.41 12.08 -20.74
C GLY A 4 3.90 11.06 -19.71
N MET A 5 4.77 10.30 -19.04
CA MET A 5 4.35 9.40 -17.95
C MET A 5 3.72 10.18 -16.80
N LYS A 6 2.59 9.70 -16.27
CA LYS A 6 1.90 10.25 -15.10
C LYS A 6 1.65 9.16 -14.08
N VAL A 7 1.85 9.47 -12.81
CA VAL A 7 1.58 8.56 -11.69
C VAL A 7 0.67 9.28 -10.72
N ILE A 8 -0.39 8.61 -10.26
CA ILE A 8 -1.28 9.09 -9.20
C ILE A 8 -1.11 8.15 -8.02
N ILE A 9 -0.80 8.73 -6.86
CA ILE A 9 -0.61 8.02 -5.60
C ILE A 9 -1.63 8.57 -4.60
N LEU A 10 -2.30 7.68 -3.89
CA LEU A 10 -3.16 8.04 -2.75
C LEU A 10 -2.32 8.00 -1.47
N ASP A 11 -2.57 8.94 -0.57
CA ASP A 11 -1.98 8.95 0.76
C ASP A 11 -2.53 7.80 1.62
N ARG A 12 -3.80 7.43 1.46
CA ARG A 12 -4.36 6.18 1.97
C ARG A 12 -3.68 4.98 1.33
N GLY A 13 -3.10 4.11 2.15
CA GLY A 13 -2.39 2.92 1.70
C GLY A 13 -1.03 3.19 1.07
N ALA A 14 -0.60 4.46 0.99
CA ALA A 14 0.53 4.88 0.14
C ALA A 14 0.43 4.25 -1.27
N MET A 15 -0.78 4.25 -1.82
CA MET A 15 -1.21 3.37 -2.89
C MET A 15 -0.92 3.95 -4.27
N ILE A 16 -0.31 3.16 -5.15
CA ILE A 16 -0.27 3.47 -6.59
C ILE A 16 -1.67 3.25 -7.16
N HIS A 17 -2.38 4.33 -7.44
CA HIS A 17 -3.73 4.28 -8.00
C HIS A 17 -3.71 4.20 -9.52
N SER A 18 -2.81 4.94 -10.18
CA SER A 18 -2.73 5.02 -11.63
C SER A 18 -1.28 5.21 -12.09
N ILE A 19 -0.89 4.47 -13.12
CA ILE A 19 0.32 4.75 -13.90
C ILE A 19 -0.09 4.83 -15.37
N ARG A 20 -0.08 6.05 -15.92
CA ARG A 20 -0.35 6.26 -17.33
C ARG A 20 0.94 6.49 -18.08
N VAL A 21 1.16 5.70 -19.14
CA VAL A 21 2.34 5.79 -20.01
C VAL A 21 1.94 5.89 -21.48
N PRO A 22 2.68 6.62 -22.32
CA PRO A 22 2.47 6.60 -23.77
C PRO A 22 2.87 5.25 -24.36
N ASP A 23 2.05 4.73 -25.27
CA ASP A 23 2.39 3.56 -26.10
C ASP A 23 3.35 3.94 -27.25
N ARG A 24 3.66 2.98 -28.13
CA ARG A 24 4.55 3.20 -29.30
C ARG A 24 4.02 4.25 -30.29
N GLN A 25 2.73 4.60 -30.23
CA GLN A 25 2.09 5.63 -31.05
C GLN A 25 1.88 6.94 -30.28
N GLY A 26 2.38 7.05 -29.05
CA GLY A 26 2.21 8.22 -28.18
C GLY A 26 0.86 8.28 -27.45
N ARG A 27 0.02 7.24 -27.52
CA ARG A 27 -1.30 7.23 -26.88
C ARG A 27 -1.16 6.82 -25.41
N MET A 28 -1.76 7.59 -24.51
CA MET A 28 -1.68 7.33 -23.07
C MET A 28 -2.56 6.14 -22.64
N GLY A 29 -1.94 5.04 -22.21
CA GLY A 29 -2.61 3.88 -21.62
C GLY A 29 -2.44 3.80 -20.10
N GLU A 30 -3.43 3.24 -19.41
CA GLU A 30 -3.34 2.84 -17.99
C GLU A 30 -2.66 1.47 -17.89
N VAL A 31 -1.71 1.30 -16.97
CA VAL A 31 -1.00 0.02 -16.77
C VAL A 31 -1.16 -0.56 -15.37
N THR A 32 -1.94 0.09 -14.50
CA THR A 32 -2.32 -0.48 -13.20
C THR A 32 -3.76 -0.98 -13.19
N LEU A 33 -4.04 -1.93 -12.31
CA LEU A 33 -5.40 -2.22 -11.86
C LEU A 33 -5.75 -1.26 -10.72
N GLY A 34 -7.01 -0.90 -10.60
CA GLY A 34 -7.48 0.00 -9.55
C GLY A 34 -9.00 0.06 -9.49
N CYS A 35 -9.50 0.84 -8.53
CA CYS A 35 -10.92 1.07 -8.33
C CYS A 35 -11.28 2.53 -8.63
N ASN A 36 -12.50 2.80 -9.06
CA ASN A 36 -12.93 4.15 -9.45
C ASN A 36 -13.32 5.06 -8.27
N SER A 37 -13.33 4.55 -7.04
CA SER A 37 -13.63 5.33 -5.82
C SER A 37 -12.98 4.71 -4.58
N VAL A 38 -12.88 5.48 -3.50
CA VAL A 38 -12.33 5.02 -2.21
C VAL A 38 -13.19 3.90 -1.61
N GLU A 39 -14.51 4.02 -1.69
CA GLU A 39 -15.45 3.01 -1.18
C GLU A 39 -15.31 1.68 -1.95
N ALA A 40 -14.95 1.74 -3.23
CA ALA A 40 -14.68 0.55 -4.01
C ALA A 40 -13.37 -0.12 -3.60
N TYR A 41 -12.35 0.65 -3.23
CA TYR A 41 -11.12 0.10 -2.63
C TYR A 41 -11.41 -0.61 -1.30
N GLU A 42 -12.16 0.05 -0.40
CA GLU A 42 -12.56 -0.50 0.91
C GLU A 42 -13.32 -1.82 0.79
N LYS A 43 -14.19 -1.95 -0.22
CA LYS A 43 -15.00 -3.16 -0.44
C LYS A 43 -14.32 -4.25 -1.25
N SER A 44 -13.27 -3.92 -2.01
CA SER A 44 -12.69 -4.89 -2.95
C SER A 44 -12.05 -6.09 -2.27
N GLY A 45 -11.51 -5.88 -1.05
CA GLY A 45 -10.60 -6.84 -0.40
C GLY A 45 -9.29 -7.07 -1.17
N ALA A 46 -9.06 -6.32 -2.25
CA ALA A 46 -7.89 -6.41 -3.09
C ALA A 46 -6.92 -5.28 -2.76
N TYR A 47 -5.67 -5.64 -2.49
CA TYR A 47 -4.60 -4.71 -2.09
C TYR A 47 -3.98 -3.98 -3.29
N PHE A 48 -4.79 -3.59 -4.30
CA PHE A 48 -4.30 -3.02 -5.55
C PHE A 48 -3.43 -1.79 -5.29
N GLY A 49 -2.14 -1.88 -5.62
CA GLY A 49 -1.18 -0.79 -5.55
C GLY A 49 -0.80 -0.33 -4.13
N ALA A 50 -1.42 -0.87 -3.07
CA ALA A 50 -1.16 -0.46 -1.69
C ALA A 50 0.18 -1.00 -1.17
N ILE A 51 0.84 -0.22 -0.30
CA ILE A 51 1.90 -0.77 0.53
C ILE A 51 1.26 -1.73 1.53
N THR A 52 1.73 -2.97 1.52
CA THR A 52 1.29 -4.02 2.43
C THR A 52 2.18 -4.06 3.68
N GLY A 53 1.59 -4.15 4.87
CA GLY A 53 2.38 -4.32 6.09
C GLY A 53 1.57 -4.29 7.38
N ARG A 54 2.18 -4.59 8.54
CA ARG A 54 3.65 -4.68 8.75
C ARG A 54 4.33 -5.91 8.16
N TYR A 55 3.60 -7.02 8.02
CA TYR A 55 4.08 -8.24 7.38
C TYR A 55 3.27 -8.53 6.12
N ALA A 56 3.95 -8.68 4.98
CA ALA A 56 3.28 -9.04 3.75
C ALA A 56 2.97 -10.55 3.69
N ASN A 57 1.79 -10.88 3.20
CA ASN A 57 1.25 -12.23 3.12
C ASN A 57 0.96 -12.82 4.52
N ARG A 58 0.99 -14.15 4.66
CA ARG A 58 0.41 -14.86 5.79
C ARG A 58 1.43 -15.22 6.86
N ILE A 59 1.05 -15.02 8.12
CA ILE A 59 1.65 -15.65 9.30
C ILE A 59 0.68 -16.76 9.74
N ALA A 60 1.19 -17.98 9.77
CA ALA A 60 0.39 -19.17 10.07
C ALA A 60 -0.21 -19.06 11.47
N ARG A 61 -1.54 -19.25 11.58
CA ARG A 61 -2.26 -19.19 12.87
C ARG A 61 -2.12 -17.85 13.62
N GLY A 62 -1.61 -16.81 12.96
CA GLY A 62 -1.29 -15.55 13.61
C GLY A 62 -0.23 -15.69 14.70
N GLN A 63 0.61 -16.71 14.66
CA GLN A 63 1.59 -16.98 15.71
C GLN A 63 3.00 -16.80 15.19
N MET A 64 3.80 -16.04 15.93
CA MET A 64 5.22 -15.90 15.68
C MET A 64 5.99 -15.71 16.99
N THR A 65 7.31 -15.78 16.92
CA THR A 65 8.19 -15.51 18.05
C THR A 65 9.09 -14.33 17.69
N VAL A 66 9.09 -13.30 18.54
CA VAL A 66 9.93 -12.11 18.38
C VAL A 66 10.87 -12.03 19.58
N ALA A 67 12.18 -12.05 19.33
CA ALA A 67 13.21 -12.02 20.37
C ALA A 67 13.03 -13.09 21.48
N GLY A 68 12.47 -14.24 21.14
CA GLY A 68 12.22 -15.35 22.08
C GLY A 68 10.83 -15.30 22.75
N GLU A 69 10.09 -14.21 22.62
CA GLU A 69 8.76 -14.05 23.19
C GLU A 69 7.67 -14.43 22.18
N PRO A 70 6.65 -15.20 22.59
CA PRO A 70 5.51 -15.51 21.73
C PRO A 70 4.65 -14.27 21.48
N VAL A 71 4.26 -14.05 20.23
CA VAL A 71 3.34 -12.99 19.80
C VAL A 71 2.15 -13.63 19.10
N GLU A 72 0.95 -13.23 19.54
CA GLU A 72 -0.31 -13.62 18.90
C GLU A 72 -0.88 -12.42 18.14
N LEU A 73 -1.17 -12.64 16.87
CA LEU A 73 -1.67 -11.67 15.92
C LEU A 73 -3.10 -12.02 15.50
N VAL A 74 -3.85 -11.00 15.08
CA VAL A 74 -5.22 -11.20 14.61
C VAL A 74 -5.27 -12.11 13.37
N CYS A 75 -6.12 -13.14 13.40
CA CYS A 75 -6.34 -14.01 12.25
C CYS A 75 -7.48 -13.50 11.36
N ASN A 76 -7.17 -12.63 10.43
CA ASN A 76 -8.11 -12.01 9.48
C ASN A 76 -8.34 -12.83 8.19
N ASN A 77 -7.60 -13.91 7.95
CA ASN A 77 -7.73 -14.70 6.72
C ASN A 77 -7.61 -16.21 6.94
N GLY A 78 -8.76 -16.90 7.02
CA GLY A 78 -8.80 -18.37 7.04
C GLY A 78 -7.97 -18.99 8.18
N GLY A 79 -7.99 -18.36 9.37
CA GLY A 79 -7.18 -18.76 10.50
C GLY A 79 -5.71 -18.35 10.42
N ASN A 80 -5.34 -17.41 9.55
CA ASN A 80 -4.00 -16.83 9.48
C ASN A 80 -4.07 -15.30 9.62
N HIS A 81 -2.96 -14.70 9.99
CA HIS A 81 -2.77 -13.25 9.94
C HIS A 81 -2.22 -12.87 8.56
N LEU A 82 -2.96 -12.09 7.80
CA LEU A 82 -2.67 -11.70 6.42
C LEU A 82 -2.43 -10.20 6.34
N HIS A 83 -1.36 -9.80 5.66
CA HIS A 83 -1.13 -8.43 5.21
C HIS A 83 -1.12 -7.37 6.33
N GLY A 84 -0.77 -7.77 7.55
CA GLY A 84 -0.73 -6.86 8.70
C GLY A 84 -2.03 -6.73 9.47
N GLY A 85 -3.01 -7.60 9.24
CA GLY A 85 -4.20 -7.72 10.09
C GLY A 85 -5.43 -7.01 9.54
N ASN A 86 -6.31 -6.59 10.45
CA ASN A 86 -7.59 -5.98 10.09
C ASN A 86 -7.44 -4.56 9.57
N SER A 87 -6.46 -3.81 10.11
CA SER A 87 -6.12 -2.47 9.65
C SER A 87 -4.61 -2.40 9.39
N GLY A 88 -4.18 -3.07 8.32
CA GLY A 88 -2.81 -3.01 7.80
C GLY A 88 -2.47 -1.67 7.16
N PHE A 89 -1.29 -1.55 6.58
CA PHE A 89 -0.83 -0.29 5.95
C PHE A 89 -1.68 0.23 4.82
N ASP A 90 -2.36 -0.68 4.12
CA ASP A 90 -3.26 -0.39 3.02
C ASP A 90 -4.45 0.47 3.45
N ASP A 91 -4.78 0.46 4.74
CA ASP A 91 -5.85 1.25 5.33
C ASP A 91 -5.37 2.54 6.03
N LYS A 92 -4.05 2.69 6.25
CA LYS A 92 -3.51 3.87 6.94
C LYS A 92 -3.44 5.07 6.01
N VAL A 93 -3.65 6.26 6.56
CA VAL A 93 -3.40 7.54 5.87
C VAL A 93 -1.97 7.99 6.17
N TRP A 94 -1.15 8.10 5.12
CA TRP A 94 0.26 8.43 5.24
C TRP A 94 0.48 9.94 5.15
N LYS A 95 1.42 10.47 5.92
CA LYS A 95 1.84 11.86 5.78
C LYS A 95 2.63 12.03 4.48
N THR A 96 2.25 13.02 3.68
CA THR A 96 2.92 13.35 2.40
C THR A 96 3.93 14.47 2.57
N GLY A 97 5.08 14.35 1.91
CA GLY A 97 6.04 15.43 1.68
C GLY A 97 6.53 15.39 0.23
N PHE A 98 6.80 16.56 -0.36
CA PHE A 98 7.30 16.66 -1.72
C PHE A 98 8.64 17.38 -1.76
N SER A 99 9.53 16.94 -2.63
CA SER A 99 10.73 17.68 -3.01
C SER A 99 10.93 17.65 -4.52
N TYR A 100 11.49 18.73 -5.04
CA TYR A 100 11.69 18.95 -6.47
C TYR A 100 13.15 19.33 -6.72
N SER A 101 13.74 18.74 -7.75
CA SER A 101 14.98 19.20 -8.39
C SER A 101 14.72 19.43 -9.87
N GLU A 102 15.72 19.90 -10.63
CA GLU A 102 15.57 20.19 -12.06
C GLU A 102 14.98 19.00 -12.86
N ASP A 103 15.42 17.78 -12.55
CA ASP A 103 15.03 16.56 -13.29
C ASP A 103 14.22 15.54 -12.48
N CYS A 104 13.89 15.84 -11.22
CA CYS A 104 13.23 14.89 -10.33
C CYS A 104 12.12 15.53 -9.50
N CYS A 105 11.03 14.79 -9.34
CA CYS A 105 10.01 15.04 -8.33
C CYS A 105 9.98 13.81 -7.41
N THR A 106 10.11 14.02 -6.11
CA THR A 106 10.05 12.97 -5.10
C THR A 106 8.83 13.19 -4.21
N LEU A 107 7.99 12.16 -4.10
CA LEU A 107 6.96 12.04 -3.08
C LEU A 107 7.50 11.17 -1.95
N THR A 108 7.55 11.71 -0.74
CA THR A 108 7.84 10.98 0.49
C THR A 108 6.52 10.72 1.22
N LEU A 109 6.26 9.45 1.54
CA LEU A 109 5.13 9.01 2.34
C LEU A 109 5.66 8.48 3.67
N THR A 110 5.10 8.93 4.79
CA THR A 110 5.56 8.55 6.12
C THR A 110 4.39 8.14 7.00
N TYR A 111 4.51 6.97 7.61
CA TYR A 111 3.58 6.49 8.63
C TYR A 111 4.36 5.78 9.75
N THR A 112 4.10 6.17 10.99
CA THR A 112 4.73 5.58 12.18
C THR A 112 3.75 4.58 12.79
N SER A 113 4.09 3.28 12.80
CA SER A 113 3.35 2.35 13.67
C SER A 113 3.75 2.59 15.09
N GLN A 114 2.75 2.61 15.95
CA GLN A 114 3.01 2.46 17.36
C GLN A 114 3.38 1.01 17.69
N ASN A 115 4.09 0.83 18.80
CA ASN A 115 4.37 -0.50 19.32
C ASN A 115 3.06 -1.24 19.58
N GLY A 116 2.96 -2.50 19.12
CA GLY A 116 1.77 -3.35 19.27
C GLY A 116 0.61 -3.05 18.32
N GLU A 117 0.80 -2.18 17.31
CA GLU A 117 -0.23 -1.92 16.32
C GLU A 117 -0.49 -3.15 15.42
N GLU A 118 -1.71 -3.68 15.48
CA GLU A 118 -2.13 -4.96 14.87
C GLU A 118 -1.42 -6.21 15.41
N GLY A 119 -0.73 -6.07 16.56
CA GLY A 119 -0.04 -7.14 17.29
C GLY A 119 1.43 -6.87 17.53
#